data_AF-A0A7J9D583-F1
#
_entry.id   AF-A0A7J9D583-F1
#
_cell.length_a   1.000
_cell.length_b   1.000
_cell.length_c   1.000
_cell.angle_alpha   90.00
_cell.angle_beta   90.00
_cell.angle_gamma   90.00
#
_symmetry.space_group_name_H-M   'P 1'
#
loop_
_entity.id
_entity.type
_entity.pdbx_description
1 polymer ?
#
loop_
_entity_poly.entity_id
_entity_poly.type
_entity_poly.pdbx_seq_one_letter_code
_entity_poly.pdbx_strand_id
1 'polypeptide(L)' 'MTKSRRAKKMVKDKLVRNFVQKFVMLWDYVDELRLKNLGSTIKMALNRVTSESPPHFKRFYVCFEALKRG' A
#
# COMPACT_ATOMS: atom_id res chain seq x y z
N MET A 1 13.19 -9.65 31.25
CA MET A 1 12.21 -9.62 30.13
C MET A 1 11.67 -11.04 29.92
N THR A 2 10.41 -11.33 30.29
CA THR A 2 9.83 -12.68 30.26
C THR A 2 9.65 -13.23 28.83
N LYS A 3 9.70 -14.56 28.66
CA LYS A 3 9.57 -15.25 27.35
C LYS A 3 8.29 -14.82 26.59
N SER A 4 7.17 -14.68 27.29
CA SER A 4 5.90 -14.19 26.74
C SER A 4 6.01 -12.79 26.14
N ARG A 5 6.72 -11.86 26.79
CA ARG A 5 6.92 -10.49 26.27
C ARG A 5 7.73 -10.48 24.97
N ARG A 6 8.73 -11.37 24.83
CA ARG A 6 9.52 -11.50 23.60
C ARG A 6 8.67 -12.04 22.46
N ALA A 7 7.89 -13.09 22.69
CA ALA A 7 7.00 -13.66 21.68
C ALA A 7 5.98 -12.64 21.15
N LYS A 8 5.32 -11.88 22.04
CA LYS A 8 4.40 -10.80 21.64
C LYS A 8 5.09 -9.73 20.80
N LYS A 9 6.32 -9.34 21.14
CA LYS A 9 7.10 -8.37 20.36
C LYS A 9 7.40 -8.89 18.95
N MET A 10 7.86 -10.14 18.82
CA MET A 10 8.18 -10.74 17.52
C MET A 10 6.96 -10.80 16.59
N VAL A 11 5.79 -11.18 17.12
CA VAL A 11 4.55 -11.21 16.33
C VAL A 11 4.18 -9.81 15.86
N LYS A 12 4.26 -8.81 16.75
CA LYS A 12 3.98 -7.41 16.39
C LYS A 12 4.94 -6.89 15.32
N ASP A 13 6.24 -7.12 15.48
CA ASP A 13 7.27 -6.67 14.54
C ASP A 13 7.08 -7.33 13.16
N LYS A 14 6.78 -8.64 13.14
CA LYS A 14 6.46 -9.38 11.90
C LYS A 14 5.21 -8.83 11.22
N LEU A 15 4.17 -8.52 12.00
CA LEU A 15 2.93 -7.95 11.47
C LEU A 15 3.20 -6.58 10.81
N VAL A 16 3.94 -5.70 11.47
CA VAL A 16 4.32 -4.38 10.92
C VAL A 16 5.16 -4.53 9.64
N ARG A 17 6.16 -5.42 9.63
CA ARG A 17 6.97 -5.70 8.42
C ARG A 17 6.12 -6.18 7.25
N ASN A 18 5.20 -7.11 7.50
CA ASN A 18 4.31 -7.64 6.48
C ASN A 18 3.41 -6.54 5.89
N PHE A 19 2.92 -5.61 6.72
CA PHE A 19 2.14 -4.47 6.23
C PHE A 19 2.96 -3.56 5.32
N VAL A 20 4.19 -3.21 5.72
CA VAL A 20 5.08 -2.38 4.89
C VAL A 20 5.34 -3.03 3.53
N GLN A 21 5.67 -4.32 3.51
CA GLN A 21 5.91 -5.05 2.25
C GLN A 21 4.68 -5.07 1.34
N LYS A 22 3.48 -5.27 1.89
CA LYS A 22 2.23 -5.24 1.10
C LYS A 22 1.97 -3.89 0.45
N PHE A 23 2.28 -2.79 1.13
CA PHE A 23 2.13 -1.45 0.53
C PHE A 23 3.17 -1.16 -0.55
N VAL A 24 4.39 -1.67 -0.42
CA VAL A 24 5.40 -1.58 -1.48
C VAL A 24 4.90 -2.27 -2.74
N MET A 25 4.42 -3.51 -2.64
CA MET A 25 3.88 -4.23 -3.80
C MET A 25 2.70 -3.50 -4.47
N LEU A 26 1.84 -2.83 -3.69
CA LEU A 26 0.76 -2.02 -4.25
C LEU A 26 1.28 -0.80 -5.02
N TRP A 27 2.35 -0.15 -4.54
CA TRP A 27 2.98 0.95 -5.26
C TRP A 27 3.63 0.46 -6.55
N ASP A 28 4.37 -0.64 -6.50
CA ASP A 28 4.99 -1.24 -7.69
C ASP A 28 3.94 -1.56 -8.76
N TYR A 29 2.79 -2.12 -8.34
CA TYR A 29 1.69 -2.41 -9.25
C TYR A 29 1.04 -1.15 -9.84
N VAL A 30 0.85 -0.10 -9.04
CA VAL A 30 0.32 1.19 -9.51
C VAL A 30 1.23 1.80 -10.56
N ASP A 31 2.54 1.73 -10.35
CA ASP A 31 3.52 2.28 -11.28
C ASP A 31 3.60 1.45 -12.56
N GLU A 32 3.53 0.12 -12.47
CA GLU A 32 3.45 -0.75 -13.64
C GLU A 32 2.20 -0.48 -14.48
N LEU A 33 1.05 -0.26 -13.84
CA LEU A 33 -0.18 0.11 -14.53
C LEU A 33 -0.04 1.46 -15.26
N ARG A 34 0.62 2.45 -14.64
CA ARG A 34 0.85 3.77 -15.26
C ARG A 34 1.75 3.68 -16.48
N LEU A 35 2.78 2.83 -16.42
CA LEU A 35 3.69 2.60 -17.53
C LEU A 35 3.00 1.89 -18.69
N LYS A 36 2.20 0.86 -18.40
CA LYS A 36 1.56 0.03 -19.44
C LYS A 36 0.29 0.65 -20.03
N ASN A 37 -0.39 1.55 -19.31
CA ASN A 37 -1.68 2.10 -19.72
C ASN A 37 -1.60 3.63 -19.85
N LEU A 38 -0.80 4.10 -20.82
CA LEU A 38 -0.69 5.52 -21.12
C LEU A 38 -2.08 6.13 -21.41
N GLY A 39 -2.29 7.35 -20.93
CA GLY A 39 -3.59 8.03 -21.00
C GLY A 39 -4.59 7.62 -19.92
N SER A 40 -4.44 6.45 -19.29
CA SER A 40 -5.33 6.02 -18.20
C SER A 40 -5.09 6.82 -16.91
N THR A 41 -6.14 7.05 -16.14
CA THR A 41 -6.04 7.74 -14.84
C THR A 41 -5.90 6.71 -13.73
N ILE A 42 -4.72 6.62 -13.13
CA ILE A 42 -4.41 5.65 -12.05
C ILE A 42 -3.93 6.41 -10.81
N LYS A 43 -4.71 6.36 -9.73
CA LYS A 43 -4.45 7.08 -8.47
C LYS A 43 -4.56 6.15 -7.27
N MET A 44 -3.49 6.03 -6.49
CA MET A 44 -3.53 5.40 -5.16
C MET A 44 -3.30 6.45 -4.09
N ALA A 45 -4.04 6.36 -2.99
CA ALA A 45 -3.87 7.19 -1.82
C ALA A 45 -3.77 6.33 -0.56
N LEU A 46 -2.84 6.73 0.30
CA LEU A 46 -2.67 6.19 1.65
C LEU A 46 -2.91 7.33 2.65
N ASN A 47 -3.50 7.03 3.79
CA ASN A 47 -3.61 7.94 4.92
C ASN A 47 -2.53 7.60 5.95
N ARG A 48 -2.01 8.62 6.64
CA ARG A 48 -1.19 8.45 7.85
C ARG A 48 -1.76 9.36 8.94
N VAL A 49 -1.78 8.87 10.17
CA VAL A 49 -2.19 9.68 11.32
C VAL A 49 -1.05 10.63 11.71
N THR A 50 0.18 10.12 11.67
CA THR A 50 1.44 10.87 11.84
C THR A 50 2.49 10.37 10.84
N SER A 51 3.58 11.11 10.60
CA SER A 51 4.66 10.69 9.68
C SER A 51 5.21 9.29 10.00
N GLU A 52 5.35 9.01 11.29
CA GLU A 52 5.89 7.75 11.85
C GLU A 52 4.86 6.62 11.95
N SER A 53 3.56 6.93 11.80
CA SER A 53 2.52 5.90 11.84
C SER A 53 2.55 5.04 10.56
N PRO A 54 2.30 3.72 10.69
CA PRO A 54 2.11 2.88 9.51
C PRO A 54 1.00 3.46 8.61
N PRO A 55 1.20 3.49 7.28
CA PRO A 55 0.16 3.96 6.39
C PRO A 55 -1.05 3.04 6.41
N HIS A 56 -2.24 3.63 6.29
CA HIS A 56 -3.50 2.95 6.07
C HIS A 56 -3.95 3.15 4.63
N PHE A 57 -4.46 2.10 4.01
CA PHE A 57 -5.05 2.21 2.68
C PHE A 57 -6.24 3.17 2.70
N LYS A 58 -6.28 4.14 1.79
CA LYS A 58 -7.42 5.04 1.63
C LYS A 58 -8.25 4.64 0.43
N ARG A 59 -7.64 4.64 -0.76
CA ARG A 59 -8.33 4.33 -2.01
C ARG A 59 -7.34 3.99 -3.11
N PHE A 60 -7.81 3.20 -4.06
CA PHE A 60 -7.17 2.97 -5.34
C PHE A 60 -8.22 3.19 -6.43
N TYR A 61 -7.93 4.09 -7.37
CA TYR A 61 -8.83 4.49 -8.45
C TYR A 61 -8.15 4.26 -9.79
N VAL A 62 -8.89 3.64 -10.70
CA VAL A 62 -8.44 3.34 -12.06
C VAL A 62 -9.56 3.74 -13.04
N CYS A 63 -9.21 4.54 -14.04
CA CYS A 63 -10.07 4.84 -15.18
C CYS A 63 -9.25 4.68 -16.45
N PHE A 64 -9.51 3.59 -17.18
CA PHE A 64 -8.80 3.27 -18.41
C PHE A 64 -9.15 4.25 -19.51
N GLU A 65 -8.15 4.60 -20.33
CA GLU A 65 -8.32 5.52 -21.47
C GLU A 65 -9.43 5.05 -22.41
N ALA A 66 -9.52 3.75 -22.67
CA ALA A 66 -10.56 3.17 -23.52
C ALA A 66 -12.00 3.46 -23.03
N LEU A 67 -12.19 3.67 -21.73
CA LEU A 67 -13.50 3.95 -21.12
C LEU A 67 -13.82 5.45 -21.06
N LYS A 68 -12.89 6.33 -21.47
CA LYS A 68 -13.12 7.78 -21.48
C LYS A 68 -13.78 8.27 -22.76
N ARG A 69 -13.71 7.48 -23.82
CA ARG A 69 -14.27 7.77 -25.14
C ARG A 69 -15.54 6.94 -25.27
N GLY A 70 -16.62 7.44 -24.68
CA GLY A 70 -17.96 6.82 -24.77
C GLY A 70 -18.45 6.75 -26.21
#